data_AF-A0A1M4PRN5-F1
#
_entry.id   AF-A0A1M4PRN5-F1
#
_cell.length_a   1.000
_cell.length_b   1.000
_cell.length_c   1.000
_cell.angle_alpha   90.00
_cell.angle_beta   90.00
_cell.angle_gamma   90.00
#
_symmetry.space_group_name_H-M   'P 1'
#
loop_
_entity.id
_entity.type
_entity.pdbx_description
1 polymer ?
#
loop_
_entity_poly.entity_id
_entity_poly.type
_entity_poly.pdbx_seq_one_letter_code
_entity_poly.pdbx_strand_id
1 'polypeptide(L)'
;MNSLKKEEEFPKINYFKGIVSIVIIGVAYYIAINYEKFGFGTALMVTVLLIIWGTYWLFGSFFSMVIRYYINKKGFLYKGTNIISISNIGFRIKNNYRTLAAVAVLITTCITSFGTVSSLKYYVDENHRIEVPYTVTYISSNEEEIKKVDKVIENSSHNVELKNNANFLYVPDSEVVVVNLSTFKDILKDLKIENREKVISKFKLSKNEAGYIERPGVMMSILEKNDIHIGNQKYNIRVNTKVPIFGKGVPFPCIVVKDDEYEVLKSHFSEKQFNGIILDKPEDTKDLTFELAEVLPAESGLYTYFIAGARFYDFTGIVYFLGAFLFLVFVFATGSIIYFKTLSQSFEDKGKYGILKKLGTTDLEIYQSVSKQIGIFFILPLIVGIIHSMVAISVLSDIMKCSLNRPTIISIGTFVLIYGIFYVFTRRKFIDTVGVA
;
A
#
# COMPACT_ATOMS: atom_id res chain seq x y z
N MET A 1 -6.48 59.18 -11.20
CA MET A 1 -5.47 58.53 -12.07
C MET A 1 -6.09 57.23 -12.59
N ASN A 2 -6.39 57.19 -13.90
CA ASN A 2 -7.09 56.11 -14.60
C ASN A 2 -6.28 54.80 -14.61
N SER A 3 -6.32 54.02 -13.53
CA SER A 3 -6.13 52.56 -13.63
C SER A 3 -7.47 51.94 -14.01
N LEU A 4 -7.83 52.06 -15.28
CA LEU A 4 -8.84 51.21 -15.89
C LEU A 4 -8.53 49.77 -15.44
N LYS A 5 -9.46 49.20 -14.67
CA LYS A 5 -9.57 47.77 -14.41
C LYS A 5 -9.23 47.09 -15.72
N LYS A 6 -8.05 46.46 -15.78
CA LYS A 6 -7.69 45.54 -16.85
C LYS A 6 -8.86 44.57 -16.89
N GLU A 7 -9.69 44.65 -17.94
CA GLU A 7 -10.74 43.65 -18.15
C GLU A 7 -10.05 42.31 -17.99
N GLU A 8 -10.56 41.45 -17.10
CA GLU A 8 -10.05 40.09 -16.97
C GLU A 8 -10.36 39.40 -18.31
N GLU A 9 -9.47 39.55 -19.29
CA GLU A 9 -9.57 38.83 -20.56
C GLU A 9 -9.50 37.35 -20.23
N PHE A 10 -10.40 36.57 -20.82
CA PHE A 10 -10.38 35.13 -20.65
C PHE A 10 -8.98 34.60 -20.97
N PRO A 11 -8.33 33.92 -20.03
CA PRO A 11 -6.93 33.60 -20.15
C PRO A 11 -6.68 32.72 -21.37
N LYS A 12 -5.66 33.06 -22.18
CA LYS A 12 -5.26 32.28 -23.35
C LYS A 12 -4.99 30.82 -22.93
N ILE A 13 -5.80 29.92 -23.46
CA ILE A 13 -5.71 28.49 -23.18
C ILE A 13 -4.79 27.85 -24.21
N ASN A 14 -3.77 27.15 -23.72
CA ASN A 14 -2.91 26.35 -24.57
C ASN A 14 -3.48 24.93 -24.65
N TYR A 15 -4.31 24.68 -25.68
CA TYR A 15 -4.95 23.39 -25.93
C TYR A 15 -3.94 22.25 -26.09
N PHE A 16 -2.79 22.53 -26.72
CA PHE A 16 -1.70 21.57 -26.87
C PHE A 16 -1.18 21.09 -25.50
N LYS A 17 -0.85 22.02 -24.58
CA LYS A 17 -0.44 21.67 -23.21
C LYS A 17 -1.49 20.87 -22.45
N GLY A 18 -2.78 21.14 -22.70
CA GLY A 18 -3.90 20.39 -22.12
C GLY A 18 -3.87 18.92 -22.53
N ILE A 19 -3.81 18.65 -23.84
CA ILE A 19 -3.76 17.27 -24.35
C ILE A 19 -2.47 16.57 -23.92
N VAL A 20 -1.33 17.26 -24.03
CA VAL A 20 -0.02 16.70 -23.63
C VAL A 20 0.03 16.33 -22.15
N SER A 21 -0.67 17.05 -21.27
CA SER A 21 -0.73 16.70 -19.84
C SER A 21 -1.34 15.32 -19.59
N ILE A 22 -2.40 14.97 -20.32
CA ILE A 22 -3.05 13.66 -20.22
C ILE A 22 -2.13 12.56 -20.76
N VAL A 23 -1.43 12.83 -21.86
CA VAL A 23 -0.46 11.90 -22.44
C VAL A 23 0.69 11.65 -21.46
N ILE A 24 1.25 12.69 -20.85
CA ILE A 24 2.33 12.57 -19.85
C ILE A 24 1.89 11.70 -18.66
N ILE A 25 0.69 11.95 -18.11
CA ILE A 25 0.15 11.17 -17.00
C ILE A 25 -0.10 9.71 -17.43
N GLY A 26 -0.64 9.49 -18.62
CA GLY A 26 -0.86 8.15 -19.17
C GLY A 26 0.45 7.37 -19.36
N VAL A 27 1.50 8.02 -19.88
CA VAL A 27 2.83 7.42 -20.00
C VAL A 27 3.43 7.11 -18.63
N ALA A 28 3.27 8.01 -17.65
CA ALA A 28 3.73 7.75 -16.28
C ALA A 28 3.06 6.51 -15.68
N TYR A 29 1.75 6.36 -15.85
CA TYR A 29 1.02 5.18 -15.38
C TYR A 29 1.43 3.91 -16.11
N TYR A 30 1.65 4.00 -17.42
CA TYR A 30 2.14 2.87 -18.20
C TYR A 30 3.50 2.37 -17.69
N ILE A 31 4.43 3.29 -17.44
CA ILE A 31 5.76 2.98 -16.88
C ILE A 31 5.62 2.36 -15.49
N ALA A 32 4.77 2.93 -14.64
CA ALA A 32 4.55 2.44 -13.26
C ALA A 32 4.01 1.01 -13.23
N ILE A 33 3.01 0.70 -14.07
CA ILE A 33 2.38 -0.63 -14.13
C ILE A 33 3.33 -1.65 -14.77
N ASN A 34 4.17 -1.24 -15.72
CA ASN A 34 5.15 -2.12 -16.39
C ASN A 34 6.54 -2.01 -15.75
N TYR A 35 6.63 -1.83 -14.42
CA TYR A 35 7.89 -1.59 -13.72
C TYR A 35 8.92 -2.70 -13.95
N GLU A 36 8.49 -3.95 -14.17
CA GLU A 36 9.38 -5.08 -14.47
C GLU A 36 10.20 -4.86 -15.75
N LYS A 37 9.62 -4.25 -16.77
CA LYS A 37 10.28 -4.00 -18.07
C LYS A 37 11.30 -2.86 -17.99
N PHE A 38 11.00 -1.84 -17.19
CA PHE A 38 11.80 -0.62 -17.10
C PHE A 38 12.80 -0.64 -15.94
N GLY A 39 12.68 -1.61 -15.03
CA GLY A 39 13.37 -1.64 -13.74
C GLY A 39 12.60 -0.85 -12.68
N PHE A 40 12.42 -1.43 -11.49
CA PHE A 40 11.59 -0.84 -10.43
C PHE A 40 12.07 0.57 -10.02
N GLY A 41 13.37 0.75 -9.74
CA GLY A 41 13.90 2.03 -9.25
C GLY A 41 13.78 3.17 -10.27
N THR A 42 14.13 2.90 -11.52
CA THR A 42 14.00 3.82 -12.67
C THR A 42 12.54 4.13 -12.96
N ALA A 43 11.67 3.12 -13.00
CA ALA A 43 10.24 3.30 -13.22
C ALA A 43 9.60 4.19 -12.14
N LEU A 44 9.93 3.96 -10.86
CA LEU A 44 9.41 4.75 -9.73
C LEU A 44 9.83 6.22 -9.85
N MET A 45 11.13 6.49 -10.04
CA MET A 45 11.65 7.85 -10.10
C MET A 45 11.08 8.63 -11.30
N VAL A 46 11.07 8.02 -12.49
CA VAL A 46 10.52 8.64 -13.71
C VAL A 46 9.02 8.90 -13.56
N THR A 47 8.26 7.94 -13.00
CA THR A 47 6.83 8.08 -12.78
C THR A 47 6.51 9.27 -11.88
N VAL A 48 7.20 9.42 -10.76
CA VAL A 48 6.97 10.54 -9.82
C VAL A 48 7.21 11.89 -10.49
N LEU A 49 8.31 12.03 -11.24
CA LEU A 49 8.62 13.28 -11.95
C LEU A 49 7.58 13.61 -13.03
N LEU A 50 7.16 12.61 -13.82
CA LEU A 50 6.15 12.79 -14.85
C LEU A 50 4.76 13.09 -14.26
N ILE A 51 4.38 12.44 -13.15
CA ILE A 51 3.13 12.75 -12.45
C ILE A 51 3.14 14.20 -11.97
N ILE A 52 4.18 14.64 -11.26
CA ILE A 52 4.25 16.02 -10.77
C ILE A 52 4.15 17.01 -11.94
N TRP A 53 4.94 16.83 -12.99
CA TRP A 53 4.92 17.72 -14.15
C TRP A 53 3.56 17.69 -14.86
N GLY A 54 3.03 16.50 -15.10
CA GLY A 54 1.73 16.26 -15.71
C GLY A 54 0.60 16.93 -14.93
N THR A 55 0.58 16.82 -13.60
CA THR A 55 -0.44 17.41 -12.73
C THR A 55 -0.42 18.94 -12.80
N TYR A 56 0.75 19.58 -12.82
CA TYR A 56 0.83 21.03 -12.99
C TYR A 56 0.27 21.49 -14.34
N TRP A 57 0.51 20.74 -15.42
CA TRP A 57 -0.05 21.05 -16.73
C TRP A 57 -1.55 20.71 -16.83
N LEU A 58 -1.99 19.66 -16.13
CA LEU A 58 -3.39 19.26 -16.02
C LEU A 58 -4.24 20.42 -15.44
N PHE A 59 -3.82 20.98 -14.31
CA PHE A 59 -4.50 22.15 -13.73
C PHE A 59 -4.31 23.43 -14.55
N GLY A 60 -3.10 23.67 -15.08
CA GLY A 60 -2.81 24.91 -15.80
C GLY A 60 -3.44 25.04 -17.19
N SER A 61 -3.76 23.90 -17.83
CA SER A 61 -4.21 23.85 -19.22
C SER A 61 -5.42 22.93 -19.44
N PHE A 62 -5.41 21.67 -18.99
CA PHE A 62 -6.50 20.72 -19.26
C PHE A 62 -7.81 21.13 -18.58
N PHE A 63 -7.81 21.35 -17.27
CA PHE A 63 -9.05 21.78 -16.59
C PHE A 63 -9.52 23.15 -17.10
N SER A 64 -8.61 24.05 -17.45
CA SER A 64 -8.96 25.32 -18.09
C SER A 64 -9.66 25.09 -19.44
N MET A 65 -9.16 24.16 -20.27
CA MET A 65 -9.76 23.76 -21.54
C MET A 65 -11.17 23.18 -21.35
N VAL A 66 -11.35 22.29 -20.37
CA VAL A 66 -12.66 21.70 -20.03
C VAL A 66 -13.66 22.79 -19.65
N ILE A 67 -13.27 23.73 -18.78
CA ILE A 67 -14.17 24.83 -18.40
C ILE A 67 -14.54 25.71 -19.60
N ARG A 68 -13.58 26.05 -20.48
CA ARG A 68 -13.88 26.84 -21.68
C ARG A 68 -14.83 26.14 -22.64
N TYR A 69 -14.74 24.82 -22.75
CA TYR A 69 -15.71 24.04 -23.51
C TYR A 69 -17.14 24.20 -22.96
N TYR A 70 -17.32 24.16 -21.63
CA TYR A 70 -18.62 24.41 -21.00
C TYR A 70 -19.09 25.86 -21.10
N ILE A 71 -18.18 26.84 -21.04
CA ILE A 71 -18.50 28.27 -21.26
C ILE A 71 -19.07 28.47 -22.67
N ASN A 72 -18.51 27.80 -23.68
CA ASN A 72 -18.98 27.94 -25.06
C ASN A 72 -20.33 27.26 -25.34
N LYS A 73 -20.84 26.42 -24.43
CA LYS A 73 -22.09 25.68 -24.62
C LYS A 73 -23.29 26.48 -24.08
N LYS A 74 -23.89 27.30 -24.95
CA LYS A 74 -25.02 28.20 -24.63
C LYS A 74 -26.14 27.54 -23.82
N GLY A 75 -26.57 26.33 -24.20
CA GLY A 75 -27.65 25.62 -23.51
C GLY A 75 -27.35 25.19 -22.06
N PHE A 76 -26.07 25.15 -21.67
CA PHE A 76 -25.64 24.87 -20.29
C PHE A 76 -25.33 26.17 -19.52
N LEU A 77 -24.70 27.14 -20.18
CA LEU A 77 -24.29 28.40 -19.57
C LEU A 77 -25.50 29.24 -19.12
N TYR A 78 -26.55 29.33 -19.93
CA TYR A 78 -27.73 30.16 -19.63
C TYR A 78 -28.74 29.54 -18.66
N LYS A 79 -28.44 28.37 -18.08
CA LYS A 79 -29.33 27.72 -17.10
C LYS A 79 -29.07 28.24 -15.68
N GLY A 80 -29.96 29.08 -15.17
CA GLY A 80 -29.93 29.58 -13.79
C GLY A 80 -28.64 30.33 -13.46
N THR A 81 -28.01 30.01 -12.32
CA THR A 81 -26.79 30.67 -11.82
C THR A 81 -25.50 30.29 -12.56
N ASN A 82 -25.57 29.39 -13.54
CA ASN A 82 -24.39 28.85 -14.24
C ASN A 82 -23.55 29.91 -14.96
N ILE A 83 -24.18 30.95 -15.51
CA ILE A 83 -23.47 32.02 -16.25
C ILE A 83 -22.46 32.75 -15.35
N ILE A 84 -22.82 32.97 -14.09
CA ILE A 84 -21.97 33.61 -13.09
C ILE A 84 -20.98 32.59 -12.52
N SER A 85 -21.46 31.41 -12.11
CA SER A 85 -20.60 30.43 -11.45
C SER A 85 -19.49 29.90 -12.37
N ILE A 86 -19.80 29.50 -13.61
CA ILE A 86 -18.83 28.85 -14.51
C ILE A 86 -17.75 29.82 -14.97
N SER A 87 -18.13 31.06 -15.29
CA SER A 87 -17.18 32.11 -15.68
C SER A 87 -16.18 32.36 -14.55
N ASN A 88 -16.68 32.51 -13.31
CA ASN A 88 -15.85 32.69 -12.13
C ASN A 88 -14.97 31.46 -11.82
N ILE A 89 -15.48 30.24 -12.03
CA ILE A 89 -14.69 29.01 -11.90
C ILE A 89 -13.52 29.01 -12.89
N GLY A 90 -13.76 29.40 -14.15
CA GLY A 90 -12.72 29.45 -15.19
C GLY A 90 -11.58 30.39 -14.84
N PHE A 91 -11.89 31.63 -14.45
CA PHE A 91 -10.87 32.60 -14.01
C PHE A 91 -10.10 32.10 -12.79
N ARG A 92 -10.81 31.54 -11.81
CA ARG A 92 -10.15 31.08 -10.59
C ARG A 92 -9.26 29.87 -10.82
N ILE A 93 -9.68 28.88 -11.62
CA ILE A 93 -8.82 27.73 -11.94
C ILE A 93 -7.54 28.24 -12.62
N LYS A 94 -7.65 29.18 -13.57
CA LYS A 94 -6.45 29.74 -14.19
C LYS A 94 -5.57 30.51 -13.21
N ASN A 95 -6.15 31.37 -12.38
CA ASN A 95 -5.36 32.22 -11.49
C ASN A 95 -4.71 31.42 -10.35
N ASN A 96 -5.23 30.23 -10.04
CA ASN A 96 -4.82 29.45 -8.88
C ASN A 96 -4.37 28.02 -9.22
N TYR A 97 -4.11 27.72 -10.50
CA TYR A 97 -3.77 26.36 -10.94
C TYR A 97 -2.56 25.78 -10.22
N ARG A 98 -1.56 26.62 -9.88
CA ARG A 98 -0.36 26.17 -9.15
C ARG A 98 -0.70 25.68 -7.75
N THR A 99 -1.61 26.37 -7.05
CA THR A 99 -2.08 25.94 -5.74
C THR A 99 -2.89 24.65 -5.87
N LEU A 100 -3.80 24.56 -6.85
CA LEU A 100 -4.59 23.35 -7.07
C LEU A 100 -3.72 22.13 -7.41
N ALA A 101 -2.71 22.30 -8.25
CA ALA A 101 -1.76 21.25 -8.58
C ALA A 101 -0.91 20.83 -7.37
N ALA A 102 -0.37 21.80 -6.61
CA ALA A 102 0.39 21.52 -5.40
C ALA A 102 -0.46 20.74 -4.37
N VAL A 103 -1.72 21.12 -4.20
CA VAL A 103 -2.64 20.41 -3.31
C VAL A 103 -2.93 19.01 -3.86
N ALA A 104 -3.17 18.83 -5.16
CA ALA A 104 -3.40 17.50 -5.73
C ALA A 104 -2.22 16.56 -5.46
N VAL A 105 -0.98 17.06 -5.63
CA VAL A 105 0.24 16.31 -5.30
C VAL A 105 0.32 16.01 -3.80
N LEU A 106 0.02 16.95 -2.91
CA LEU A 106 -0.01 16.71 -1.47
C LEU A 106 -1.07 15.67 -1.08
N ILE A 107 -2.25 15.70 -1.70
CA ILE A 107 -3.31 14.70 -1.52
C ILE A 107 -2.78 13.32 -1.95
N THR A 108 -2.17 13.23 -3.15
CA THR A 108 -1.56 11.98 -3.63
C THR A 108 -0.55 11.44 -2.63
N THR A 109 0.39 12.27 -2.18
CA THR A 109 1.42 11.88 -1.21
C THR A 109 0.80 11.41 0.10
N CYS A 110 -0.22 12.11 0.60
CA CYS A 110 -0.89 11.80 1.84
C CYS A 110 -1.64 10.46 1.77
N ILE A 111 -2.48 10.26 0.74
CA ILE A 111 -3.22 9.01 0.55
C ILE A 111 -2.26 7.85 0.27
N THR A 112 -1.24 8.05 -0.57
CA THR A 112 -0.29 6.98 -0.94
C THR A 112 0.59 6.58 0.24
N SER A 113 1.10 7.54 1.02
CA SER A 113 1.93 7.24 2.20
C SER A 113 1.15 6.48 3.26
N PHE A 114 -0.05 6.96 3.62
CA PHE A 114 -0.91 6.27 4.58
C PHE A 114 -1.42 4.93 4.05
N GLY A 115 -1.77 4.87 2.77
CA GLY A 115 -2.16 3.64 2.08
C GLY A 115 -1.05 2.60 2.08
N THR A 116 0.20 3.00 1.84
CA THR A 116 1.38 2.10 1.88
C THR A 116 1.60 1.56 3.28
N VAL A 117 1.59 2.43 4.29
CA VAL A 117 1.80 2.04 5.68
C VAL A 117 0.66 1.17 6.22
N SER A 118 -0.59 1.48 5.85
CA SER A 118 -1.75 0.64 6.19
C SER A 118 -1.72 -0.70 5.46
N SER A 119 -1.25 -0.72 4.22
CA SER A 119 -1.07 -1.94 3.44
C SER A 119 0.02 -2.84 4.00
N LEU A 120 1.11 -2.25 4.50
CA LEU A 120 2.17 -2.98 5.19
C LEU A 120 1.64 -3.68 6.44
N LYS A 121 0.90 -2.96 7.28
CA LYS A 121 0.26 -3.54 8.47
C LYS A 121 -0.72 -4.64 8.08
N TYR A 122 -1.61 -4.37 7.11
CA TYR A 122 -2.57 -5.33 6.61
C TYR A 122 -1.91 -6.61 6.08
N TYR A 123 -0.82 -6.48 5.34
CA TYR A 123 -0.04 -7.60 4.84
C TYR A 123 0.55 -8.45 5.95
N VAL A 124 1.12 -7.81 6.98
CA VAL A 124 1.69 -8.50 8.14
C VAL A 124 0.63 -9.27 8.91
N ASP A 125 -0.57 -8.70 9.07
CA ASP A 125 -1.70 -9.36 9.74
C ASP A 125 -2.22 -10.55 8.91
N GLU A 126 -2.42 -10.39 7.59
CA GLU A 126 -2.92 -11.46 6.71
C GLU A 126 -1.91 -12.60 6.51
N ASN A 127 -0.61 -12.28 6.47
CA ASN A 127 0.46 -13.28 6.32
C ASN A 127 1.00 -13.81 7.66
N HIS A 128 0.45 -13.38 8.79
CA HIS A 128 0.92 -13.78 10.12
C HIS A 128 1.06 -15.29 10.24
N ARG A 129 0.02 -16.03 9.84
CA ARG A 129 -0.02 -17.51 9.91
C ARG A 129 1.00 -18.18 8.99
N ILE A 130 1.44 -17.50 7.94
CA ILE A 130 2.47 -17.98 7.01
C ILE A 130 3.87 -17.75 7.59
N GLU A 131 4.07 -16.58 8.19
CA GLU A 131 5.35 -16.14 8.75
C GLU A 131 5.67 -16.82 10.08
N VAL A 132 4.65 -17.07 10.90
CA VAL A 132 4.74 -17.66 12.25
C VAL A 132 3.67 -18.76 12.39
N PRO A 133 3.82 -19.91 11.71
CA PRO A 133 2.83 -20.98 11.76
C PRO A 133 2.84 -21.79 13.06
N TYR A 134 3.92 -21.70 13.84
CA TYR A 134 4.08 -22.43 15.10
C TYR A 134 4.35 -21.46 16.25
N THR A 135 3.95 -21.88 17.46
CA THR A 135 4.19 -21.12 18.68
C THR A 135 5.66 -21.20 19.10
N VAL A 136 6.27 -22.38 18.98
CA VAL A 136 7.68 -22.64 19.29
C VAL A 136 8.30 -23.43 18.15
N THR A 137 9.49 -23.03 17.71
CA THR A 137 10.26 -23.77 16.72
C THR A 137 11.73 -23.87 17.13
N TYR A 138 12.35 -25.00 16.83
CA TYR A 138 13.78 -25.23 17.00
C TYR A 138 14.25 -26.33 16.06
N ILE A 139 15.56 -26.37 15.80
CA ILE A 139 16.21 -27.31 14.89
C ILE A 139 17.10 -28.22 15.73
N SER A 140 16.70 -29.47 15.93
CA SER A 140 17.52 -30.47 16.62
C SER A 140 17.05 -31.87 16.29
N SER A 141 18.00 -32.79 16.07
CA SER A 141 17.77 -34.22 15.93
C SER A 141 18.19 -35.01 17.18
N ASN A 142 18.63 -34.32 18.23
CA ASN A 142 19.09 -34.95 19.47
C ASN A 142 17.89 -35.26 20.37
N GLU A 143 17.62 -36.54 20.61
CA GLU A 143 16.50 -36.97 21.47
C GLU A 143 16.57 -36.41 22.90
N GLU A 144 17.78 -36.16 23.44
CA GLU A 144 17.92 -35.58 24.77
C GLU A 144 17.46 -34.12 24.81
N GLU A 145 17.79 -33.34 23.78
CA GLU A 145 17.35 -31.95 23.66
C GLU A 145 15.84 -31.88 23.47
N ILE A 146 15.27 -32.74 22.62
CA ILE A 146 13.82 -32.82 22.40
C ILE A 146 13.09 -33.15 23.71
N LYS A 147 13.59 -34.13 24.49
CA LYS A 147 13.02 -34.47 25.81
C LYS A 147 13.11 -33.32 26.81
N LYS A 148 14.20 -32.53 26.79
CA LYS A 148 14.31 -31.33 27.63
C LYS A 148 13.25 -30.29 27.27
N VAL A 149 13.06 -30.03 25.98
CA VAL A 149 12.01 -29.11 25.49
C VAL A 149 10.62 -29.60 25.91
N ASP A 150 10.34 -30.88 25.72
CA ASP A 150 9.06 -31.48 26.10
C ASP A 150 8.79 -31.31 27.59
N LYS A 151 9.79 -31.54 28.45
CA LYS A 151 9.67 -31.36 29.89
C LYS A 151 9.43 -29.89 30.30
N VAL A 152 10.08 -28.94 29.63
CA VAL A 152 9.85 -27.51 29.87
C VAL A 152 8.42 -27.12 29.49
N ILE A 153 7.93 -27.60 28.35
CA ILE A 153 6.55 -27.33 27.90
C ILE A 153 5.52 -28.01 28.83
N GLU A 154 5.74 -29.26 29.25
CA GLU A 154 4.86 -29.98 30.17
C GLU A 154 4.76 -29.32 31.55
N ASN A 155 5.84 -28.70 32.02
CA ASN A 155 5.85 -27.95 33.28
C ASN A 155 5.24 -26.54 33.15
N SER A 156 5.01 -26.08 31.93
CA SER A 156 4.40 -24.77 31.68
C SER A 156 2.88 -24.81 31.84
N SER A 157 2.24 -23.64 31.81
CA SER A 157 0.78 -23.50 31.84
C SER A 157 0.12 -23.73 30.47
N HIS A 158 0.87 -24.16 29.46
CA HIS A 158 0.41 -24.33 28.08
C HIS A 158 0.06 -25.78 27.74
N ASN A 159 -0.96 -25.95 26.92
CA ASN A 159 -1.36 -27.19 26.31
C ASN A 159 -0.81 -27.30 24.88
N VAL A 160 -0.31 -28.48 24.54
CA VAL A 160 0.16 -28.78 23.18
C VAL A 160 -1.02 -29.12 22.29
N GLU A 161 -1.24 -28.34 21.24
CA GLU A 161 -2.28 -28.59 20.23
C GLU A 161 -1.74 -29.44 19.05
N LEU A 162 -0.50 -29.20 18.65
CA LEU A 162 0.15 -29.90 17.55
C LEU A 162 1.67 -29.94 17.75
N LYS A 163 2.29 -31.08 17.45
CA LYS A 163 3.74 -31.20 17.25
C LYS A 163 3.99 -31.71 15.84
N ASN A 164 4.76 -30.95 15.07
CA ASN A 164 5.22 -31.35 13.75
C ASN A 164 6.73 -31.39 13.73
N ASN A 165 7.25 -32.50 13.22
CA ASN A 165 8.66 -32.72 12.98
C ASN A 165 8.86 -32.97 11.50
N ALA A 166 9.88 -32.35 10.93
CA ALA A 166 10.18 -32.43 9.51
C ALA A 166 11.67 -32.37 9.27
N ASN A 167 12.17 -33.30 8.46
CA ASN A 167 13.56 -33.28 8.06
C ASN A 167 13.73 -32.40 6.82
N PHE A 168 14.83 -31.67 6.78
CA PHE A 168 15.22 -30.87 5.63
C PHE A 168 16.74 -30.93 5.44
N LEU A 169 17.18 -30.75 4.21
CA LEU A 169 18.60 -30.61 3.87
C LEU A 169 18.94 -29.12 3.80
N TYR A 170 20.03 -28.70 4.45
CA TYR A 170 20.55 -27.35 4.27
C TYR A 170 21.61 -27.35 3.18
N VAL A 171 21.47 -26.46 2.19
CA VAL A 171 22.39 -26.32 1.05
C VAL A 171 23.14 -24.99 1.21
N PRO A 172 24.39 -25.00 1.72
CA PRO A 172 25.10 -23.78 2.08
C PRO A 172 25.35 -22.85 0.87
N ASP A 173 25.75 -23.41 -0.27
CA ASP A 173 26.16 -22.63 -1.46
C ASP A 173 25.04 -21.75 -2.03
N SER A 174 23.78 -22.17 -1.86
CA SER A 174 22.61 -21.45 -2.36
C SER A 174 21.74 -20.87 -1.26
N GLU A 175 22.12 -21.05 0.01
CA GLU A 175 21.37 -20.66 1.21
C GLU A 175 19.89 -21.08 1.14
N VAL A 176 19.63 -22.32 0.72
CA VAL A 176 18.27 -22.88 0.62
C VAL A 176 18.12 -24.11 1.49
N VAL A 177 16.89 -24.40 1.87
CA VAL A 177 16.52 -25.70 2.46
C VAL A 177 15.78 -26.55 1.44
N VAL A 178 15.97 -27.86 1.49
CA VAL A 178 15.30 -28.81 0.60
C VAL A 178 14.45 -29.75 1.42
N VAL A 179 13.22 -29.99 0.97
CA VAL A 179 12.29 -30.97 1.55
C VAL A 179 11.74 -31.86 0.46
N ASN A 180 11.40 -33.09 0.84
CA ASN A 180 10.69 -34.00 -0.05
C ASN A 180 9.20 -33.62 -0.16
N LEU A 181 8.53 -34.16 -1.18
CA LEU A 181 7.16 -33.78 -1.53
C LEU A 181 6.13 -34.38 -0.57
N SER A 182 6.41 -35.55 0.00
CA SER A 182 5.55 -36.20 1.00
C SER A 182 5.50 -35.40 2.31
N THR A 183 6.65 -35.10 2.91
CA THR A 183 6.79 -34.22 4.09
C THR A 183 6.13 -32.86 3.86
N PHE A 184 6.32 -32.26 2.68
CA PHE A 184 5.63 -31.02 2.33
C PHE A 184 4.10 -31.16 2.41
N LYS A 185 3.53 -32.22 1.83
CA LYS A 185 2.07 -32.46 1.86
C LYS A 185 1.56 -32.72 3.28
N ASP A 186 2.32 -33.44 4.09
CA ASP A 186 1.96 -33.77 5.47
C ASP A 186 1.90 -32.51 6.34
N ILE A 187 2.93 -31.65 6.28
CA ILE A 187 2.93 -30.35 6.99
C ILE A 187 1.70 -29.51 6.61
N LEU A 188 1.40 -29.37 5.31
CA LEU A 188 0.24 -28.58 4.88
C LEU A 188 -1.09 -29.18 5.36
N LYS A 189 -1.17 -30.50 5.52
CA LYS A 189 -2.34 -31.21 6.02
C LYS A 189 -2.54 -30.93 7.52
N ASP A 190 -1.47 -31.02 8.30
CA ASP A 190 -1.50 -30.83 9.75
C ASP A 190 -1.82 -29.38 10.13
N LEU A 191 -1.31 -28.42 9.36
CA LEU A 191 -1.58 -26.99 9.53
C LEU A 191 -2.97 -26.55 9.02
N LYS A 192 -3.80 -27.48 8.53
CA LYS A 192 -5.21 -27.25 8.14
C LYS A 192 -5.43 -26.06 7.19
N ILE A 193 -4.59 -25.93 6.16
CA ILE A 193 -4.64 -24.79 5.23
C ILE A 193 -5.91 -24.84 4.36
N GLU A 194 -6.71 -23.78 4.36
CA GLU A 194 -8.00 -23.68 3.64
C GLU A 194 -7.90 -23.94 2.12
N ASN A 195 -6.77 -23.61 1.50
CA ASN A 195 -6.54 -23.76 0.05
C ASN A 195 -5.57 -24.91 -0.30
N ARG A 196 -5.35 -25.88 0.60
CA ARG A 196 -4.31 -26.92 0.44
C ARG A 196 -4.37 -27.66 -0.90
N GLU A 197 -5.55 -28.04 -1.38
CA GLU A 197 -5.69 -28.86 -2.59
C GLU A 197 -5.29 -28.10 -3.85
N LYS A 198 -5.61 -26.80 -3.89
CA LYS A 198 -5.18 -25.88 -4.94
C LYS A 198 -3.68 -25.66 -4.91
N VAL A 199 -3.05 -25.65 -3.73
CA VAL A 199 -1.60 -25.57 -3.61
C VAL A 199 -0.97 -26.88 -4.08
N ILE A 200 -1.34 -28.02 -3.49
CA ILE A 200 -0.75 -29.33 -3.77
C ILE A 200 -0.89 -29.72 -5.25
N SER A 201 -2.01 -29.40 -5.90
CA SER A 201 -2.22 -29.70 -7.32
C SER A 201 -1.23 -29.01 -8.26
N LYS A 202 -0.59 -27.91 -7.83
CA LYS A 202 0.48 -27.24 -8.59
C LYS A 202 1.79 -28.04 -8.55
N PHE A 203 2.03 -28.83 -7.50
CA PHE A 203 3.28 -29.59 -7.29
C PHE A 203 3.27 -30.96 -8.00
N LYS A 204 2.72 -31.02 -9.22
CA LYS A 204 2.86 -32.19 -10.12
C LYS A 204 4.22 -32.14 -10.81
N LEU A 205 5.28 -32.32 -10.03
CA LEU A 205 6.67 -32.19 -10.48
C LEU A 205 7.07 -33.37 -11.40
N SER A 206 7.88 -33.09 -12.40
CA SER A 206 8.64 -34.06 -13.21
C SER A 206 10.06 -34.23 -12.64
N LYS A 207 10.91 -35.03 -13.28
CA LYS A 207 12.32 -35.13 -12.89
C LYS A 207 13.03 -33.80 -13.14
N ASN A 208 13.93 -33.37 -12.26
CA ASN A 208 14.63 -32.07 -12.29
C ASN A 208 13.70 -30.84 -12.25
N GLU A 209 12.45 -31.01 -11.79
CA GLU A 209 11.53 -29.90 -11.52
C GLU A 209 11.37 -29.76 -10.01
N ALA A 210 11.34 -28.51 -9.54
CA ALA A 210 11.16 -28.23 -8.14
C ALA A 210 10.08 -27.16 -7.90
N GLY A 211 9.48 -27.22 -6.72
CA GLY A 211 8.69 -26.13 -6.18
C GLY A 211 9.56 -25.20 -5.34
N TYR A 212 9.39 -23.90 -5.52
CA TYR A 212 10.02 -22.85 -4.75
C TYR A 212 9.01 -22.25 -3.77
N ILE A 213 9.33 -22.32 -2.49
CA ILE A 213 8.60 -21.65 -1.43
C ILE A 213 9.42 -20.42 -1.03
N GLU A 214 8.79 -19.26 -1.16
CA GLU A 214 9.41 -17.98 -0.84
C GLU A 214 9.90 -17.92 0.61
N ARG A 215 11.06 -17.29 0.82
CA ARG A 215 11.65 -17.09 2.14
C ARG A 215 10.67 -16.32 3.05
N PRO A 216 10.45 -16.77 4.29
CA PRO A 216 9.73 -16.00 5.31
C PRO A 216 10.33 -14.60 5.49
N GLY A 217 9.47 -13.59 5.61
CA GLY A 217 9.84 -12.19 5.79
C GLY A 217 9.97 -11.41 4.48
N VAL A 218 9.96 -12.09 3.33
CA VAL A 218 9.87 -11.41 2.03
C VAL A 218 8.47 -10.82 1.87
N MET A 219 8.38 -9.49 1.87
CA MET A 219 7.14 -8.75 1.65
C MET A 219 6.90 -8.38 0.19
N MET A 220 7.98 -8.14 -0.55
CA MET A 220 7.98 -7.68 -1.93
C MET A 220 8.88 -8.61 -2.74
N SER A 221 8.30 -9.35 -3.68
CA SER A 221 9.06 -10.27 -4.54
C SER A 221 9.13 -9.68 -5.94
N ILE A 222 10.21 -8.95 -6.22
CA ILE A 222 10.40 -8.23 -7.50
C ILE A 222 11.00 -9.13 -8.59
N LEU A 223 11.58 -10.28 -8.23
CA LEU A 223 12.25 -11.20 -9.14
C LEU A 223 11.64 -12.60 -9.01
N GLU A 224 11.16 -13.16 -10.12
CA GLU A 224 10.82 -14.58 -10.20
C GLU A 224 12.08 -15.42 -10.44
N LYS A 225 12.28 -16.48 -9.64
CA LYS A 225 13.34 -17.46 -9.88
C LYS A 225 12.83 -18.50 -10.87
N ASN A 226 13.54 -18.64 -11.99
CA ASN A 226 13.22 -19.62 -13.05
C ASN A 226 13.93 -20.96 -12.82
N ASP A 227 15.13 -20.93 -12.24
CA ASP A 227 15.91 -22.12 -11.93
C ASP A 227 16.73 -21.94 -10.65
N ILE A 228 17.24 -23.05 -10.14
CA ILE A 228 18.16 -23.09 -9.02
C ILE A 228 19.15 -24.25 -9.19
N HIS A 229 20.39 -24.04 -8.77
CA HIS A 229 21.39 -25.09 -8.69
C HIS A 229 21.45 -25.62 -7.27
N ILE A 230 21.40 -26.94 -7.10
CA ILE A 230 21.54 -27.62 -5.82
C ILE A 230 22.68 -28.62 -6.00
N GLY A 231 23.84 -28.29 -5.43
CA GLY A 231 25.10 -28.98 -5.76
C GLY A 231 25.38 -28.89 -7.27
N ASN A 232 25.65 -30.05 -7.90
CA ASN A 232 25.91 -30.13 -9.33
C ASN A 232 24.66 -30.28 -10.20
N GLN A 233 23.46 -30.30 -9.60
CA GLN A 233 22.21 -30.50 -10.34
C GLN A 233 21.45 -29.19 -10.50
N LYS A 234 20.90 -28.99 -11.71
CA LYS A 234 20.04 -27.86 -12.03
C LYS A 234 18.58 -28.28 -11.96
N TYR A 235 17.78 -27.52 -11.19
CA TYR A 235 16.34 -27.68 -11.08
C TYR A 235 15.62 -26.50 -11.73
N ASN A 236 14.61 -26.81 -12.54
CA ASN A 236 13.71 -25.80 -13.07
C ASN A 236 12.58 -25.53 -12.06
N ILE A 237 12.36 -24.27 -11.71
CA ILE A 237 11.29 -23.88 -10.78
C ILE A 237 9.97 -23.83 -11.53
N ARG A 238 9.08 -24.78 -11.23
CA ARG A 238 7.76 -24.87 -11.87
C ARG A 238 6.66 -24.21 -11.05
N VAL A 239 6.83 -24.16 -9.74
CA VAL A 239 5.87 -23.58 -8.82
C VAL A 239 6.60 -22.55 -7.97
N ASN A 240 6.09 -21.33 -7.92
CA ASN A 240 6.51 -20.32 -6.97
C ASN A 240 5.31 -20.00 -6.06
N THR A 241 5.47 -20.17 -4.76
CA THR A 241 4.37 -19.95 -3.80
C THR A 241 4.87 -19.54 -2.43
N LYS A 242 3.95 -19.08 -1.59
CA LYS A 242 4.21 -18.71 -0.20
C LYS A 242 3.21 -19.46 0.68
N VAL A 243 3.70 -20.32 1.56
CA VAL A 243 2.88 -21.22 2.40
C VAL A 243 3.50 -21.39 3.78
N PRO A 244 2.68 -21.63 4.83
CA PRO A 244 3.19 -21.91 6.17
C PRO A 244 3.81 -23.29 6.17
N ILE A 245 5.14 -23.36 6.06
CA ILE A 245 5.90 -24.59 6.26
C ILE A 245 6.72 -24.47 7.53
N PHE A 246 7.89 -23.83 7.48
CA PHE A 246 8.75 -23.63 8.65
C PHE A 246 8.60 -22.24 9.27
N GLY A 247 8.01 -21.29 8.54
CA GLY A 247 7.98 -19.88 8.93
C GLY A 247 9.37 -19.36 9.28
N LYS A 248 9.44 -18.33 10.11
CA LYS A 248 10.71 -17.70 10.51
C LYS A 248 11.64 -18.56 11.37
N GLY A 249 11.20 -19.74 11.83
CA GLY A 249 12.06 -20.73 12.48
C GLY A 249 13.13 -21.30 11.56
N VAL A 250 12.87 -21.34 10.24
CA VAL A 250 13.88 -21.65 9.22
C VAL A 250 13.88 -20.50 8.21
N PRO A 251 14.70 -19.45 8.43
CA PRO A 251 14.62 -18.21 7.66
C PRO A 251 15.32 -18.32 6.29
N PHE A 252 15.08 -19.41 5.56
CA PHE A 252 15.60 -19.71 4.24
C PHE A 252 14.45 -20.02 3.27
N PRO A 253 14.60 -19.74 1.96
CA PRO A 253 13.67 -20.27 0.97
C PRO A 253 13.73 -21.80 0.95
N CYS A 254 12.59 -22.44 0.68
CA CYS A 254 12.48 -23.88 0.70
C CYS A 254 12.21 -24.43 -0.70
N ILE A 255 12.98 -25.44 -1.09
CA ILE A 255 12.83 -26.16 -2.35
C ILE A 255 12.15 -27.48 -2.07
N VAL A 256 11.02 -27.71 -2.74
CA VAL A 256 10.30 -28.98 -2.69
C VAL A 256 10.68 -29.79 -3.92
N VAL A 257 11.29 -30.94 -3.70
CA VAL A 257 11.67 -31.90 -4.75
C VAL A 257 10.89 -33.20 -4.59
N LYS A 258 10.98 -34.10 -5.57
CA LYS A 258 10.41 -35.45 -5.42
C LYS A 258 11.12 -36.23 -4.33
N ASP A 259 10.41 -37.19 -3.74
CA ASP A 259 10.94 -38.06 -2.68
C ASP A 259 12.21 -38.80 -3.15
N ASP A 260 12.22 -39.38 -4.35
CA ASP A 260 13.41 -40.05 -4.91
C ASP A 260 14.61 -39.11 -5.12
N GLU A 261 14.36 -37.84 -5.48
CA GLU A 261 15.42 -36.85 -5.67
C GLU A 261 15.98 -36.36 -4.33
N TYR A 262 15.13 -36.25 -3.31
CA TYR A 262 15.54 -35.91 -1.95
C TYR A 262 16.52 -36.95 -1.39
N GLU A 263 16.26 -38.26 -1.58
CA GLU A 263 17.15 -39.32 -1.12
C GLU A 263 18.54 -39.25 -1.78
N VAL A 264 18.61 -38.87 -3.06
CA VAL A 264 19.90 -38.64 -3.75
C VAL A 264 20.64 -37.45 -3.13
N LEU A 265 19.94 -36.33 -2.87
CA LEU A 265 20.54 -35.14 -2.28
C LEU A 265 20.97 -35.36 -0.83
N LYS A 266 20.26 -36.19 -0.07
CA LYS A 266 20.56 -36.52 1.32
C LYS A 266 21.95 -37.14 1.53
N SER A 267 22.49 -37.82 0.51
CA SER A 267 23.86 -38.34 0.56
C SER A 267 24.96 -37.27 0.45
N HIS A 268 24.62 -36.06 0.01
CA HIS A 268 25.57 -34.97 -0.24
C HIS A 268 25.45 -33.81 0.76
N PHE A 269 24.33 -33.69 1.46
CA PHE A 269 24.04 -32.57 2.37
C PHE A 269 23.65 -33.06 3.76
N SER A 270 23.90 -32.24 4.78
CA SER A 270 23.52 -32.58 6.15
C SER A 270 22.00 -32.43 6.33
N GLU A 271 21.38 -33.52 6.78
CA GLU A 271 19.98 -33.52 7.19
C GLU A 271 19.86 -32.93 8.59
N LYS A 272 18.92 -31.99 8.74
CA LYS A 272 18.53 -31.39 10.02
C LYS A 272 17.06 -31.65 10.26
N GLN A 273 16.67 -31.75 11.52
CA GLN A 273 15.27 -31.92 11.92
C GLN A 273 14.73 -30.59 12.45
N PHE A 274 13.70 -30.08 11.78
CA PHE A 274 12.85 -29.01 12.26
C PHE A 274 11.80 -29.58 13.21
N ASN A 275 11.61 -28.92 14.35
CA ASN A 275 10.55 -29.21 15.30
C ASN A 275 9.70 -27.95 15.48
N GLY A 276 8.42 -28.03 15.11
CA GLY A 276 7.43 -26.97 15.26
C GLY A 276 6.31 -27.41 16.20
N ILE A 277 6.01 -26.60 17.20
CA ILE A 277 5.02 -26.88 18.23
C ILE A 277 3.99 -25.76 18.24
N ILE A 278 2.71 -26.12 18.16
CA ILE A 278 1.58 -25.21 18.37
C ILE A 278 1.09 -25.42 19.79
N LEU A 279 1.11 -24.35 20.57
CA LEU A 279 0.61 -24.29 21.93
C LEU A 279 -0.63 -23.39 21.97
N ASP A 280 -1.51 -23.64 22.94
CA ASP A 280 -2.56 -22.69 23.28
C ASP A 280 -1.96 -21.36 23.78
N LYS A 281 -2.70 -20.26 23.57
CA LYS A 281 -2.30 -18.90 23.99
C LYS A 281 -0.88 -18.51 23.54
N PRO A 282 -0.60 -18.47 22.22
CA PRO A 282 0.75 -18.23 21.69
C PRO A 282 1.36 -16.87 22.13
N GLU A 283 0.51 -15.88 22.40
CA GLU A 283 0.89 -14.56 22.91
C GLU A 283 1.60 -14.62 24.29
N ASP A 284 1.30 -15.64 25.11
CA ASP A 284 1.75 -15.75 26.51
C ASP A 284 2.98 -16.65 26.67
N THR A 285 3.90 -16.61 25.70
CA THR A 285 5.05 -17.53 25.66
C THR A 285 6.38 -16.89 26.07
N LYS A 286 6.34 -15.73 26.72
CA LYS A 286 7.54 -14.98 27.09
C LYS A 286 8.43 -15.76 28.05
N ASP A 287 7.89 -16.18 29.19
CA ASP A 287 8.68 -16.89 30.22
C ASP A 287 9.13 -18.26 29.70
N LEU A 288 8.24 -18.97 29.02
CA LEU A 288 8.54 -20.22 28.31
C LEU A 288 9.70 -20.05 27.31
N THR A 289 9.76 -18.93 26.59
CA THR A 289 10.85 -18.65 25.64
C THR A 289 12.20 -18.57 26.35
N PHE A 290 12.27 -17.94 27.52
CA PHE A 290 13.50 -17.84 28.29
C PHE A 290 13.94 -19.19 28.85
N GLU A 291 13.01 -19.97 29.41
CA GLU A 291 13.31 -21.33 29.89
C GLU A 291 13.80 -22.25 28.76
N LEU A 292 13.17 -22.18 27.59
CA LEU A 292 13.60 -22.94 26.41
C LEU A 292 14.99 -22.51 25.92
N ALA A 293 15.32 -21.22 26.01
CA ALA A 293 16.62 -20.69 25.61
C ALA A 293 17.77 -21.14 26.55
N GLU A 294 17.47 -21.51 27.80
CA GLU A 294 18.46 -22.06 28.73
C GLU A 294 18.80 -23.53 28.47
N VAL A 295 17.83 -24.30 27.96
CA VAL A 295 17.99 -25.75 27.74
C VAL A 295 18.41 -26.12 26.31
N LEU A 296 18.15 -25.25 25.34
CA LEU A 296 18.52 -25.44 23.95
C LEU A 296 19.83 -24.72 23.62
N PRO A 297 20.74 -25.33 22.84
CA PRO A 297 21.92 -24.65 22.38
C PRO A 297 21.58 -23.61 21.31
N ALA A 298 22.45 -22.61 21.12
CA ALA A 298 22.18 -21.47 20.25
C ALA A 298 22.01 -21.88 18.77
N GLU A 299 22.73 -22.92 18.32
CA GLU A 299 22.63 -23.51 16.99
C GLU A 299 21.27 -24.13 16.67
N SER A 300 20.47 -24.46 17.69
CA SER A 300 19.10 -24.96 17.50
C SER A 300 18.15 -23.88 16.99
N GLY A 301 18.57 -22.61 16.93
CA GLY A 301 17.81 -21.57 16.25
C GLY A 301 16.41 -21.37 16.84
N LEU A 302 16.29 -21.42 18.17
CA LEU A 302 15.01 -21.25 18.87
C LEU A 302 14.30 -19.97 18.38
N TYR A 303 13.08 -20.16 17.89
CA TYR A 303 12.22 -19.07 17.46
C TYR A 303 10.79 -19.31 17.94
N THR A 304 10.29 -18.36 18.74
CA THR A 304 8.98 -18.44 19.37
C THR A 304 8.08 -17.30 18.92
N TYR A 305 6.78 -17.43 19.18
CA TYR A 305 5.79 -16.41 18.91
C TYR A 305 6.13 -15.08 19.61
N PHE A 306 6.62 -15.13 20.86
CA PHE A 306 7.12 -13.95 21.58
C PHE A 306 8.27 -13.25 20.83
N ILE A 307 9.27 -14.00 20.34
CA ILE A 307 10.38 -13.43 19.55
C ILE A 307 9.86 -12.80 18.25
N ALA A 308 8.87 -13.42 17.61
CA ALA A 308 8.24 -12.87 16.42
C ALA A 308 7.52 -11.54 16.70
N GLY A 309 6.77 -11.49 17.80
CA GLY A 309 6.16 -10.30 18.41
C GLY A 309 7.15 -9.14 18.50
N ALA A 310 8.17 -9.35 19.33
CA ALA A 310 9.14 -8.33 19.73
C ALA A 310 9.98 -7.75 18.56
N ARG A 311 10.22 -8.54 17.50
CA ARG A 311 11.07 -8.10 16.38
C ARG A 311 10.30 -7.49 15.21
N PHE A 312 9.20 -8.09 14.81
CA PHE A 312 8.57 -7.80 13.51
C PHE A 312 7.24 -7.05 13.62
N TYR A 313 6.40 -7.45 14.57
CA TYR A 313 5.10 -6.81 14.78
C TYR A 313 5.29 -5.44 15.44
N ASP A 314 6.21 -5.32 16.40
CA ASP A 314 6.54 -4.04 17.02
C ASP A 314 7.08 -3.02 16.01
N PHE A 315 8.01 -3.43 15.13
CA PHE A 315 8.53 -2.56 14.08
C PHE A 315 7.43 -2.08 13.12
N THR A 316 6.57 -3.00 12.67
CA THR A 316 5.45 -2.66 11.78
C THR A 316 4.46 -1.73 12.48
N GLY A 317 4.20 -1.94 13.78
CA GLY A 317 3.38 -1.08 14.62
C GLY A 317 3.94 0.34 14.74
N ILE A 318 5.25 0.48 14.93
CA ILE A 318 5.94 1.77 14.99
C ILE A 318 5.84 2.51 13.65
N VAL A 319 6.11 1.83 12.53
CA VAL A 319 5.96 2.41 11.18
C VAL A 319 4.52 2.83 10.93
N TYR A 320 3.55 2.02 11.36
CA TYR A 320 2.13 2.35 11.28
C TYR A 320 1.77 3.61 12.05
N PHE A 321 2.18 3.69 13.31
CA PHE A 321 1.94 4.84 14.16
C PHE A 321 2.55 6.13 13.56
N LEU A 322 3.82 6.07 13.16
CA LEU A 322 4.52 7.22 12.56
C LEU A 322 3.85 7.66 11.25
N GLY A 323 3.50 6.70 10.38
CA GLY A 323 2.82 6.98 9.12
C GLY A 323 1.42 7.57 9.31
N ALA A 324 0.65 7.06 10.28
CA ALA A 324 -0.67 7.60 10.63
C ALA A 324 -0.58 9.02 11.20
N PHE A 325 0.43 9.30 12.02
CA PHE A 325 0.69 10.63 12.56
C PHE A 325 1.08 11.62 11.45
N LEU A 326 2.03 11.25 10.58
CA LEU A 326 2.44 12.08 9.44
C LEU A 326 1.30 12.32 8.46
N PHE A 327 0.47 11.30 8.23
CA PHE A 327 -0.76 11.44 7.46
C PHE A 327 -1.64 12.55 8.03
N LEU A 328 -1.94 12.52 9.35
CA LEU A 328 -2.75 13.54 10.00
C LEU A 328 -2.16 14.94 9.78
N VAL A 329 -0.86 15.12 10.02
CA VAL A 329 -0.16 16.39 9.81
C VAL A 329 -0.30 16.88 8.36
N PHE A 330 -0.11 16.01 7.37
CA PHE A 330 -0.24 16.39 5.96
C PHE A 330 -1.67 16.68 5.53
N VAL A 331 -2.67 15.97 6.06
CA VAL A 331 -4.08 16.30 5.81
C VAL A 331 -4.39 17.69 6.34
N PHE A 332 -3.99 18.01 7.57
CA PHE A 332 -4.19 19.32 8.17
C PHE A 332 -3.46 20.43 7.40
N ALA A 333 -2.22 20.17 6.97
CA ALA A 333 -1.46 21.12 6.16
C ALA A 333 -2.16 21.39 4.81
N THR A 334 -2.59 20.33 4.12
CA THR A 334 -3.29 20.42 2.83
C THR A 334 -4.62 21.16 2.97
N GLY A 335 -5.41 20.82 3.99
CA GLY A 335 -6.68 21.48 4.30
C GLY A 335 -6.48 22.96 4.63
N SER A 336 -5.45 23.29 5.42
CA SER A 336 -5.12 24.67 5.79
C SER A 336 -4.67 25.51 4.60
N ILE A 337 -3.85 24.96 3.69
CA ILE A 337 -3.40 25.65 2.48
C ILE A 337 -4.60 26.08 1.63
N ILE A 338 -5.55 25.17 1.39
CA ILE A 338 -6.76 25.51 0.63
C ILE A 338 -7.64 26.47 1.42
N TYR A 339 -7.84 26.24 2.72
CA TYR A 339 -8.63 27.11 3.58
C TYR A 339 -8.15 28.56 3.49
N PHE A 340 -6.87 28.83 3.77
CA PHE A 340 -6.32 30.18 3.73
C PHE A 340 -6.35 30.77 2.33
N LYS A 341 -6.07 29.96 1.29
CA LYS A 341 -6.16 30.43 -0.08
C LYS A 341 -7.58 30.87 -0.45
N THR A 342 -8.57 30.06 -0.07
CA THR A 342 -9.98 30.31 -0.38
C THR A 342 -10.53 31.47 0.44
N LEU A 343 -10.11 31.60 1.69
CA LEU A 343 -10.47 32.73 2.55
C LEU A 343 -9.86 34.04 2.06
N SER A 344 -8.59 34.05 1.63
CA SER A 344 -7.99 35.24 1.01
C SER A 344 -8.80 35.71 -0.20
N GLN A 345 -9.31 34.78 -1.02
CA GLN A 345 -10.18 35.10 -2.15
C GLN A 345 -11.55 35.62 -1.73
N SER A 346 -12.07 35.23 -0.56
CA SER A 346 -13.37 35.72 -0.08
C SER A 346 -13.33 37.21 0.25
N PHE A 347 -12.21 37.69 0.79
CA PHE A 347 -12.01 39.12 1.05
C PHE A 347 -11.94 39.93 -0.25
N GLU A 348 -11.25 39.43 -1.27
CA GLU A 348 -11.18 40.06 -2.59
C GLU A 348 -12.56 40.11 -3.28
N ASP A 349 -13.35 39.06 -3.18
CA ASP A 349 -14.64 38.94 -3.86
C ASP A 349 -15.82 39.55 -3.09
N LYS A 350 -15.64 39.96 -1.83
CA LYS A 350 -16.69 40.59 -1.00
C LYS A 350 -17.37 41.76 -1.71
N GLY A 351 -16.59 42.62 -2.36
CA GLY A 351 -17.12 43.75 -3.13
C GLY A 351 -17.98 43.31 -4.32
N LYS A 352 -17.56 42.25 -5.04
CA LYS A 352 -18.29 41.72 -6.20
C LYS A 352 -19.64 41.14 -5.80
N TYR A 353 -19.68 40.34 -4.73
CA TYR A 353 -20.94 39.80 -4.20
C TYR A 353 -21.87 40.89 -3.65
N GLY A 354 -21.32 41.95 -3.05
CA GLY A 354 -22.09 43.12 -2.65
C GLY A 354 -22.79 43.84 -3.82
N ILE A 355 -22.15 43.91 -4.98
CA ILE A 355 -22.76 44.47 -6.21
C ILE A 355 -23.88 43.54 -6.71
N LEU A 356 -23.66 42.24 -6.76
CA LEU A 356 -24.68 41.27 -7.18
C LEU A 356 -25.94 41.34 -6.30
N LYS A 357 -25.77 41.50 -4.98
CA LYS A 357 -26.89 41.69 -4.04
C LYS A 357 -27.67 42.98 -4.33
N LYS A 358 -26.98 44.09 -4.63
CA LYS A 358 -27.62 45.36 -5.05
C LYS A 358 -28.35 45.26 -6.40
N LEU A 359 -27.92 44.34 -7.28
CA LEU A 359 -28.58 44.05 -8.55
C LEU A 359 -29.75 43.07 -8.42
N GLY A 360 -30.11 42.64 -7.20
CA GLY A 360 -31.28 41.81 -6.92
C GLY A 360 -31.01 40.31 -6.76
N THR A 361 -29.74 39.87 -6.66
CA THR A 361 -29.42 38.46 -6.38
C THR A 361 -29.79 38.11 -4.95
N THR A 362 -30.51 36.99 -4.76
CA THR A 362 -30.92 36.50 -3.44
C THR A 362 -29.76 35.85 -2.67
N ASP A 363 -29.88 35.79 -1.34
CA ASP A 363 -28.88 35.14 -0.48
C ASP A 363 -28.73 33.64 -0.78
N LEU A 364 -29.82 32.98 -1.19
CA LEU A 364 -29.80 31.58 -1.64
C LEU A 364 -28.99 31.40 -2.92
N GLU A 365 -29.12 32.30 -3.89
CA GLU A 365 -28.35 32.26 -5.14
C GLU A 365 -26.86 32.50 -4.89
N ILE A 366 -26.51 33.43 -3.99
CA ILE A 366 -25.12 33.64 -3.57
C ILE A 366 -24.59 32.38 -2.89
N TYR A 367 -25.33 31.81 -1.94
CA TYR A 367 -24.96 30.57 -1.25
C TYR A 367 -24.67 29.44 -2.24
N GLN A 368 -25.56 29.20 -3.20
CA GLN A 368 -25.41 28.16 -4.21
C GLN A 368 -24.20 28.40 -5.12
N SER A 369 -23.99 29.65 -5.54
CA SER A 369 -22.87 30.03 -6.41
C SER A 369 -21.53 29.83 -5.70
N VAL A 370 -21.40 30.33 -4.46
CA VAL A 370 -20.22 30.17 -3.62
C VAL A 370 -19.95 28.70 -3.33
N SER A 371 -20.98 27.93 -2.97
CA SER A 371 -20.84 26.50 -2.67
C SER A 371 -20.30 25.70 -3.86
N LYS A 372 -20.84 25.93 -5.07
CA LYS A 372 -20.34 25.29 -6.30
C LYS A 372 -18.88 25.67 -6.59
N GLN A 373 -18.56 26.95 -6.42
CA GLN A 373 -17.23 27.48 -6.67
C GLN A 373 -16.18 26.88 -5.74
N ILE A 374 -16.43 26.90 -4.43
CA ILE A 374 -15.52 26.31 -3.42
C ILE A 374 -15.47 24.79 -3.59
N GLY A 375 -16.61 24.14 -3.87
CA GLY A 375 -16.67 22.70 -4.08
C GLY A 375 -15.71 22.21 -5.16
N ILE A 376 -15.65 22.89 -6.31
CA ILE A 376 -14.74 22.54 -7.40
C ILE A 376 -13.26 22.68 -6.99
N PHE A 377 -12.93 23.68 -6.17
CA PHE A 377 -11.57 23.89 -5.67
C PHE A 377 -11.09 22.78 -4.74
N PHE A 378 -11.99 22.16 -3.98
CA PHE A 378 -11.67 21.02 -3.12
C PHE A 378 -11.72 19.69 -3.89
N ILE A 379 -12.75 19.49 -4.70
CA ILE A 379 -13.05 18.21 -5.36
C ILE A 379 -12.08 17.91 -6.50
N LEU A 380 -11.66 18.89 -7.31
CA LEU A 380 -10.76 18.62 -8.44
C LEU A 380 -9.39 18.06 -7.98
N PRO A 381 -8.66 18.71 -7.03
CA PRO A 381 -7.45 18.14 -6.48
C PRO A 381 -7.65 16.77 -5.83
N LEU A 382 -8.78 16.58 -5.15
CA LEU A 382 -9.11 15.33 -4.47
C LEU A 382 -9.27 14.17 -5.46
N ILE A 383 -10.04 14.36 -6.53
CA ILE A 383 -10.24 13.33 -7.58
C ILE A 383 -8.91 12.96 -8.20
N VAL A 384 -8.12 13.95 -8.61
CA VAL A 384 -6.80 13.73 -9.22
C VAL A 384 -5.88 12.98 -8.25
N GLY A 385 -5.87 13.40 -6.99
CA GLY A 385 -5.08 12.79 -5.92
C GLY A 385 -5.43 11.32 -5.69
N ILE A 386 -6.73 11.01 -5.62
CA ILE A 386 -7.25 9.64 -5.49
C ILE A 386 -6.82 8.78 -6.68
N ILE A 387 -6.98 9.26 -7.92
CA ILE A 387 -6.60 8.48 -9.11
C ILE A 387 -5.10 8.16 -9.11
N HIS A 388 -4.24 9.15 -8.84
CA HIS A 388 -2.79 8.91 -8.74
C HIS A 388 -2.47 7.87 -7.64
N SER A 389 -3.15 7.96 -6.50
CA SER A 389 -2.89 7.07 -5.36
C SER A 389 -3.38 5.64 -5.62
N MET A 390 -4.51 5.48 -6.32
CA MET A 390 -5.01 4.17 -6.75
C MET A 390 -4.02 3.47 -7.67
N VAL A 391 -3.43 4.20 -8.63
CA VAL A 391 -2.39 3.63 -9.51
C VAL A 391 -1.16 3.24 -8.71
N ALA A 392 -0.65 4.11 -7.83
CA ALA A 392 0.52 3.81 -7.00
C ALA A 392 0.29 2.57 -6.11
N ILE A 393 -0.85 2.47 -5.44
CA ILE A 393 -1.16 1.32 -4.58
C ILE A 393 -1.47 0.07 -5.41
N SER A 394 -1.98 0.18 -6.64
CA SER A 394 -2.14 -0.99 -7.52
C SER A 394 -0.80 -1.64 -7.86
N VAL A 395 0.24 -0.83 -8.10
CA VAL A 395 1.61 -1.32 -8.32
C VAL A 395 2.15 -1.96 -7.04
N LEU A 396 1.91 -1.36 -5.88
CA LEU A 396 2.29 -1.96 -4.59
C LEU A 396 1.57 -3.29 -4.34
N SER A 397 0.29 -3.39 -4.71
CA SER A 397 -0.53 -4.60 -4.56
C SER A 397 0.01 -5.76 -5.39
N ASP A 398 0.46 -5.46 -6.60
CA ASP A 398 1.12 -6.41 -7.50
C ASP A 398 2.45 -6.92 -6.90
N ILE A 399 3.33 -6.00 -6.48
CA ILE A 399 4.64 -6.34 -5.90
C ILE A 399 4.51 -7.15 -4.60
N MET A 400 3.50 -6.85 -3.78
CA MET A 400 3.23 -7.58 -2.53
C MET A 400 2.43 -8.87 -2.74
N LYS A 401 1.95 -9.14 -3.97
CA LYS A 401 1.08 -10.29 -4.31
C LYS A 401 -0.11 -10.44 -3.36
N CYS A 402 -0.63 -9.33 -2.85
CA CYS A 402 -1.68 -9.27 -1.85
C CYS A 402 -2.71 -8.22 -2.25
N SER A 403 -4.01 -8.49 -2.04
CA SER A 403 -5.06 -7.54 -2.40
C SER A 403 -5.11 -6.37 -1.41
N LEU A 404 -4.67 -5.17 -1.84
CA LEU A 404 -4.61 -3.99 -0.98
C LEU A 404 -5.86 -3.09 -1.06
N ASN A 405 -6.97 -3.60 -1.62
CA ASN A 405 -8.20 -2.84 -1.80
C ASN A 405 -8.78 -2.34 -0.46
N ARG A 406 -8.80 -3.20 0.57
CA ARG A 406 -9.31 -2.85 1.91
C ARG A 406 -8.53 -1.68 2.54
N PRO A 407 -7.20 -1.76 2.74
CA PRO A 407 -6.45 -0.64 3.31
C PRO A 407 -6.50 0.62 2.44
N THR A 408 -6.58 0.48 1.12
CA THR A 408 -6.74 1.63 0.19
C THR A 408 -8.05 2.36 0.39
N ILE A 409 -9.18 1.65 0.45
CA ILE A 409 -10.51 2.25 0.64
C ILE A 409 -10.59 2.95 1.99
N ILE A 410 -10.06 2.32 3.05
CA ILE A 410 -10.00 2.93 4.38
C ILE A 410 -9.19 4.23 4.33
N SER A 411 -8.00 4.20 3.70
CA SER A 411 -7.13 5.37 3.60
C SER A 411 -7.77 6.53 2.85
N ILE A 412 -8.41 6.26 1.70
CA ILE A 412 -9.15 7.26 0.93
C ILE A 412 -10.33 7.78 1.74
N GLY A 413 -11.10 6.89 2.38
CA GLY A 413 -12.27 7.26 3.19
C GLY A 413 -11.90 8.19 4.34
N THR A 414 -10.85 7.87 5.09
CA THR A 414 -10.33 8.72 6.17
C THR A 414 -9.86 10.08 5.64
N PHE A 415 -9.13 10.11 4.52
CA PHE A 415 -8.71 11.37 3.91
C PHE A 415 -9.91 12.23 3.50
N VAL A 416 -10.88 11.65 2.77
CA VAL A 416 -12.07 12.34 2.29
C VAL A 416 -12.91 12.87 3.45
N LEU A 417 -13.03 12.13 4.54
CA LEU A 417 -13.75 12.57 5.74
C LEU A 417 -13.12 13.82 6.32
N ILE A 418 -11.82 13.79 6.64
CA ILE A 418 -11.12 14.93 7.27
C ILE A 418 -11.08 16.12 6.31
N TYR A 419 -10.76 15.89 5.04
CA TYR A 419 -10.71 16.92 4.02
C TYR A 419 -12.11 17.54 3.74
N GLY A 420 -13.17 16.74 3.87
CA GLY A 420 -14.57 17.19 3.82
C GLY A 420 -14.94 18.13 4.97
N ILE A 421 -14.40 17.90 6.17
CA ILE A 421 -14.56 18.83 7.31
C ILE A 421 -13.96 20.19 6.96
N PHE A 422 -12.76 20.24 6.39
CA PHE A 422 -12.15 21.49 5.92
C PHE A 422 -13.01 22.19 4.85
N TYR A 423 -13.60 21.44 3.93
CA TYR A 423 -14.51 22.00 2.94
C TYR A 423 -15.72 22.68 3.61
N VAL A 424 -16.38 22.02 4.56
CA VAL A 424 -17.53 22.58 5.27
C VAL A 424 -17.17 23.87 6.02
N PHE A 425 -16.06 23.87 6.76
CA PHE A 425 -15.58 25.05 7.49
C PHE A 425 -15.20 26.19 6.54
N THR A 426 -14.46 25.90 5.47
CA THR A 426 -14.04 26.89 4.48
C THR A 426 -15.26 27.53 3.80
N ARG A 427 -16.23 26.70 3.38
CA ARG A 427 -17.46 27.16 2.76
C ARG A 427 -18.23 28.09 3.69
N ARG A 428 -18.47 27.68 4.94
CA ARG A 428 -19.20 28.49 5.93
C ARG A 428 -18.50 29.84 6.12
N LYS A 429 -17.19 29.84 6.37
CA LYS A 429 -16.44 31.07 6.61
C LYS A 429 -16.41 32.00 5.40
N PHE A 430 -16.33 31.45 4.19
CA PHE A 430 -16.40 32.23 2.96
C PHE A 430 -17.75 32.96 2.85
N ILE A 431 -18.85 32.24 3.09
CA ILE A 431 -20.23 32.78 3.03
C ILE A 431 -20.41 33.92 4.03
N ASP A 432 -20.00 33.70 5.29
CA ASP A 432 -20.04 34.74 6.34
C ASP A 432 -19.27 36.00 5.91
N THR A 433 -18.12 35.83 5.25
CA THR A 433 -17.25 36.95 4.84
C THR A 433 -17.88 37.80 3.73
N VAL A 434 -18.60 37.18 2.80
CA VAL A 434 -19.25 37.89 1.69
C VAL A 434 -20.61 38.51 2.04
N GLY A 435 -21.06 38.38 3.30
CA GLY A 435 -22.23 39.10 3.82
C GLY A 435 -23.56 38.41 3.55
N VAL A 436 -23.54 37.08 3.47
CA VAL A 436 -24.73 36.22 3.53
C VAL A 436 -24.69 35.56 4.90
N ALA A 437 -25.60 35.92 5.80
CA ALA A 437 -25.72 35.33 7.13
C ALA A 437 -27.10 34.70 7.28
#